data_AF-A0A0F4NK39-F1
#
_entry.id   AF-A0A0F4NK39-F1
#
_cell.length_a   1.000
_cell.length_b   1.000
_cell.length_c   1.000
_cell.angle_alpha   90.00
_cell.angle_beta   90.00
_cell.angle_gamma   90.00
#
_symmetry.space_group_name_H-M   'P 1'
#
loop_
_entity.id
_entity.type
_entity.pdbx_description
1 polymer ?
#
loop_
_entity_poly.entity_id
_entity_poly.type
_entity_poly.pdbx_seq_one_letter_code
_entity_poly.pdbx_strand_id
1 'polypeptide(L)' 'MTDCVAADPEGFLYLTSDPIESCTQFVVLSADEYNFFTSYTSITGTEVVEFYSFGFALVFFGYIISFPIKAALKAINLI' A
#
# COMPACT_ATOMS: atom_id res chain seq x y z
N MET A 1 3.95 -21.51 -10.42
CA MET A 1 3.04 -22.62 -10.72
C MET A 1 1.85 -22.42 -9.81
N THR A 2 0.76 -21.97 -10.41
CA THR A 2 -0.48 -21.67 -9.71
C THR A 2 -1.44 -22.81 -9.97
N ASP A 3 -1.84 -23.53 -8.93
CA ASP A 3 -2.72 -24.70 -9.03
C ASP A 3 -3.95 -24.53 -8.15
N CYS A 4 -5.06 -25.09 -8.62
CA CYS A 4 -6.34 -25.08 -7.92
C CYS A 4 -6.38 -26.14 -6.83
N VAL A 5 -6.90 -25.78 -5.66
CA VAL A 5 -7.03 -26.69 -4.52
C VAL A 5 -8.48 -26.86 -4.15
N ALA A 6 -8.90 -28.12 -4.10
CA ALA A 6 -10.21 -28.53 -3.60
C ALA A 6 -10.07 -29.24 -2.25
N ALA A 7 -11.12 -29.16 -1.45
CA ALA A 7 -11.23 -29.89 -0.19
C ALA A 7 -12.11 -31.13 -0.38
N ASP A 8 -11.60 -32.30 0.02
CA ASP A 8 -12.38 -33.53 0.13
C ASP A 8 -13.40 -33.39 1.29
N PRO A 9 -14.57 -34.05 1.27
CA PRO A 9 -15.48 -34.18 2.43
C PRO A 9 -14.84 -34.56 3.77
N GLU A 10 -13.65 -35.18 3.78
CA GLU A 10 -12.88 -35.47 5.01
C GLU A 10 -12.00 -34.30 5.49
N GLY A 11 -11.96 -33.19 4.74
CA GLY A 11 -11.23 -31.96 5.08
C GLY A 11 -9.79 -31.91 4.59
N PHE A 12 -9.34 -32.87 3.79
CA PHE A 12 -8.01 -32.86 3.19
C PHE A 12 -7.97 -32.00 1.92
N LEU A 13 -6.89 -31.23 1.76
CA LEU A 13 -6.64 -30.40 0.60
C LEU A 13 -5.84 -31.18 -0.44
N TYR A 14 -6.28 -31.14 -1.69
CA TYR A 14 -5.57 -31.76 -2.81
C TYR A 14 -5.50 -30.81 -4.01
N LEU A 15 -4.42 -30.95 -4.78
CA LEU A 15 -4.23 -30.22 -6.03
C LEU A 15 -5.15 -30.82 -7.10
N THR A 16 -5.89 -29.95 -7.78
CA THR A 16 -6.76 -30.29 -8.90
C THR A 16 -6.09 -29.86 -10.20
N SER A 17 -6.43 -30.50 -11.31
CA SER A 17 -5.96 -30.13 -12.65
C SER A 17 -6.87 -29.09 -13.34
N ASP A 18 -7.82 -28.53 -12.58
CA ASP A 18 -8.77 -27.57 -13.12
C ASP A 18 -8.08 -26.24 -13.41
N PRO A 19 -8.46 -25.55 -14.50
CA PRO A 19 -7.90 -24.24 -14.81
C PRO A 19 -8.30 -23.24 -13.72
N ILE A 20 -7.39 -22.31 -13.38
CA ILE A 20 -7.59 -21.26 -12.35
C ILE A 20 -8.85 -20.43 -12.57
N GLU A 21 -9.24 -20.24 -13.82
CA GLU A 21 -10.45 -19.50 -14.20
C GLU A 21 -11.73 -20.15 -13.67
N SER A 22 -11.68 -21.45 -13.36
CA SER A 22 -12.78 -22.23 -12.80
C SER A 22 -12.61 -22.53 -11.30
N CYS A 23 -11.54 -22.04 -10.67
CA CYS A 23 -11.30 -22.22 -9.25
C CYS A 23 -12.28 -21.40 -8.40
N THR A 24 -13.01 -22.06 -7.51
CA THR A 24 -13.97 -21.39 -6.61
C THR A 24 -13.57 -21.42 -5.14
N GLN A 25 -12.57 -22.23 -4.75
CA GLN A 25 -12.21 -22.46 -3.36
C GLN A 25 -10.84 -21.87 -3.00
N PHE A 26 -9.76 -22.61 -3.22
CA PHE A 26 -8.41 -22.20 -2.82
C PHE A 26 -7.46 -22.30 -4.01
N VAL A 27 -6.47 -21.42 -4.05
CA VAL A 27 -5.39 -21.44 -5.04
C VAL A 27 -4.08 -21.52 -4.28
N VAL A 28 -3.22 -22.47 -4.66
CA VAL A 28 -1.86 -22.54 -4.16
C VAL A 28 -0.96 -21.79 -5.13
N LEU A 29 -0.19 -20.86 -4.56
CA LEU A 29 0.79 -20.05 -5.28
C LEU A 29 2.18 -20.48 -4.84
N SER A 30 3.15 -20.43 -5.76
CA SER A 30 4.55 -20.52 -5.33
C SER A 30 4.92 -19.29 -4.48
N ALA A 31 5.96 -19.41 -3.66
CA ALA A 31 6.44 -18.28 -2.86
C ALA A 31 6.80 -17.07 -3.73
N ASP A 32 7.36 -17.30 -4.92
CA ASP A 32 7.72 -16.24 -5.87
C ASP A 32 6.47 -15.53 -6.44
N GLU A 33 5.43 -16.28 -6.80
CA GLU A 33 4.17 -15.72 -7.29
C GLU A 33 3.44 -14.97 -6.18
N TYR A 34 3.41 -15.52 -4.97
CA TYR A 34 2.85 -14.84 -3.80
C TYR A 34 3.56 -13.50 -3.58
N ASN A 35 4.90 -13.51 -3.52
CA ASN A 35 5.68 -12.29 -3.34
C ASN A 35 5.44 -11.27 -4.45
N PHE A 36 5.33 -11.71 -5.71
CA PHE A 36 5.00 -10.85 -6.84
C PHE A 36 3.63 -10.17 -6.66
N PHE A 37 2.57 -10.93 -6.35
CA PHE A 37 1.22 -10.37 -6.15
C PHE A 37 1.11 -9.50 -4.88
N THR A 38 1.82 -9.86 -3.81
CA THR A 38 1.80 -9.07 -2.57
C THR A 38 2.69 -7.84 -2.64
N SER A 39 3.73 -7.83 -3.48
CA SER A 39 4.66 -6.69 -3.56
C SER A 39 3.97 -5.37 -3.94
N TYR A 40 2.89 -5.42 -4.71
CA TYR A 40 2.13 -4.24 -5.14
C TYR A 40 0.94 -3.90 -4.24
N THR A 41 0.56 -4.80 -3.33
CA THR A 41 -0.66 -4.66 -2.51
C THR A 41 -0.35 -4.53 -1.02
N SER A 42 0.82 -5.02 -0.57
CA SER A 42 1.27 -4.83 0.80
C SER A 42 1.92 -3.46 0.92
N ILE A 43 1.18 -2.49 1.47
CA ILE A 43 1.80 -1.24 1.91
C ILE A 43 2.76 -1.59 3.05
N THR A 44 4.04 -1.35 2.82
CA THR A 44 5.07 -1.56 3.84
C THR A 44 5.00 -0.46 4.90
N GLY A 45 5.35 -0.79 6.15
CA GLY A 45 5.37 0.23 7.22
C GLY A 45 6.27 1.43 6.90
N THR A 46 7.32 1.22 6.10
CA THR A 46 8.23 2.26 5.60
C THR A 46 7.54 3.24 4.66
N GLU A 47 6.71 2.75 3.72
CA GLU A 47 5.97 3.61 2.81
C GLU A 47 4.96 4.47 3.57
N VAL A 48 4.28 3.91 4.58
CA VAL A 48 3.34 4.67 5.43
C VAL A 48 4.07 5.82 6.12
N VAL A 49 5.23 5.56 6.72
CA VAL A 49 6.01 6.59 7.42
C VAL A 49 6.51 7.66 6.44
N GLU A 50 6.95 7.28 5.24
CA GLU A 50 7.39 8.22 4.22
C GLU A 50 6.26 9.14 3.77
N PHE A 51 5.09 8.59 3.41
CA PHE A 51 3.95 9.41 3.00
C PHE A 51 3.45 10.34 4.11
N TYR A 52 3.39 9.86 5.37
CA TYR A 52 3.00 10.69 6.51
C TYR A 52 4.01 11.81 6.79
N SER A 53 5.30 11.48 6.79
CA SER A 53 6.36 12.46 7.08
C SER A 53 6.44 13.52 5.98
N PHE A 54 6.28 13.14 4.71
CA PHE A 54 6.24 14.08 3.60
C PHE A 54 5.02 15.02 3.68
N GLY A 55 3.83 14.48 3.96
CA GLY A 55 2.63 15.28 4.15
C GLY A 55 2.77 16.28 5.30
N PHE A 56 3.33 15.84 6.43
CA PHE A 56 3.60 16.69 7.58
C PHE A 56 4.65 17.78 7.29
N ALA A 57 5.70 17.43 6.55
CA ALA A 57 6.74 18.38 6.14
C ALA A 57 6.19 19.52 5.28
N LEU A 58 5.26 19.22 4.36
CA LEU A 58 4.60 20.25 3.54
C LEU A 58 3.79 21.25 4.38
N VAL A 59 3.05 20.76 5.38
CA VAL A 59 2.30 21.64 6.31
C VAL A 59 3.26 22.55 7.08
N PHE A 60 4.35 21.98 7.59
CA PHE A 60 5.38 22.76 8.29
C PHE A 60 6.05 23.80 7.39
N PHE A 61 6.34 23.45 6.14
CA PHE A 61 6.92 24.37 5.18
C PHE A 61 6.00 25.56 4.89
N GLY A 62 4.69 25.31 4.71
CA GLY A 62 3.69 26.37 4.56
C GLY A 62 3.64 27.30 5.78
N TYR A 63 3.74 26.75 6.99
CA TYR A 63 3.82 27.54 8.22
C TYR A 63 5.06 28.45 8.25
N ILE A 64 6.24 27.89 7.94
CA ILE A 64 7.51 28.65 7.97
C ILE A 64 7.48 29.81 6.97
N ILE A 65 6.97 29.58 5.75
CA ILE A 65 6.87 30.62 4.71
C ILE A 65 5.84 31.70 5.07
N SER A 66 4.78 31.34 5.81
CA SER A 66 3.76 32.31 6.22
C SER A 66 4.32 33.43 7.12
N PHE A 67 5.41 33.16 7.84
CA PHE A 67 6.02 34.09 8.79
C PHE A 67 6.65 35.34 8.11
N PRO A 68 7.57 35.21 7.14
CA PRO A 68 8.10 36.36 6.41
C PRO A 68 7.02 37.10 5.60
N ILE A 69 6.01 36.40 5.07
CA ILE A 69 4.89 37.02 4.36
C ILE A 69 4.09 37.94 5.29
N LYS A 70 3.75 37.46 6.50
CA LYS A 70 3.08 38.28 7.51
C LYS A 70 3.93 39.48 7.94
N ALA A 71 5.25 39.30 8.09
CA ALA A 71 6.16 40.39 8.43
C ALA A 71 6.19 41.47 7.33
N ALA A 72 6.26 41.08 6.06
CA ALA A 72 6.22 41.99 4.93
C ALA A 72 4.90 42.76 4.82
N LEU A 73 3.76 42.06 4.95
CA LEU A 73 2.43 42.70 4.97
C LEU A 73 2.28 43.70 6.12
N LYS A 74 2.83 43.37 7.29
CA LYS A 74 2.81 44.27 8.44
C LYS A 74 3.67 45.52 8.21
N ALA A 75 4.83 45.37 7.56
CA ALA A 75 5.71 46.50 7.23
C ALA A 75 5.08 47.44 6.20
N ILE A 76 4.41 46.90 5.16
CA ILE A 76 3.71 47.70 4.15
C ILE A 76 2.56 48.49 4.79
N ASN A 77 1.78 47.88 5.69
CA ASN A 77 0.66 48.55 6.35
C ASN A 77 1.07 49.54 7.46
N LEU A 78 2.36 49.60 7.82
CA LEU A 78 2.90 50.53 8.82
C LEU A 78 3.41 51.83 8.20
N ILE A 79 3.55 51.86 6.87
CA ILE A 79 3.89 53.01 6.03
C ILE A 79 2.59 53.64 5.54
#